data_AF-A0A9Q0IJL0-F1
#
_entry.id   AF-A0A9Q0IJL0-F1
#
_cell.length_a   1.000
_cell.length_b   1.000
_cell.length_c   1.000
_cell.angle_alpha   90.00
_cell.angle_beta   90.00
_cell.angle_gamma   90.00
#
_symmetry.space_group_name_H-M   'P 1'
#
loop_
_entity.id
_entity.type
_entity.pdbx_description
1 polymer ?
#
loop_
_entity_poly.entity_id
_entity_poly.type
_entity_poly.pdbx_seq_one_letter_code
_entity_poly.pdbx_strand_id
1 'polypeptide(L)'
;MSELQLKEVREAVRKARASSAPGPSGTSYKVYKYCPKLLLRLWYILRVFRRRGRIPDQWRVAEGVWIPKEENSTQLDQFCIISLLCVEAKVFFSAVSKRLCTYLAENTYINTSVQKGGISGMPGCLEHTGVVTQLIREARENKGNLSVLWLDLENAFGSIPHKLVQFTLTKHHVPSRCRDLIADYYSNFRMRVSSGAITSSWHKVEIGIITGCTISVTLFSLAMNMLTKSAEPECRGPRTNSGQRQPPIRAFMDDLTVMTESVPGCRWILKGLEELVEWARMCFKPAKSRSMVLRKGKVVDKFRFNIADTAIPSISEKPVKSLGKVFDCSLRDTTSIQSTCTELDGWLKSMDKLLLLKALPLPAMGLNSPWTRLQVKSLHNQHTSSQWRFLSCPAPSSLRRHR
;
A
#
# COMPACT_ATOMS: atom_id res chain seq x y z
N MET A 1 27.67 -4.62 -6.37
CA MET A 1 26.45 -5.45 -6.61
C MET A 1 26.78 -6.61 -7.55
N SER A 2 26.52 -7.86 -7.12
CA SER A 2 26.71 -9.12 -7.85
C SER A 2 25.80 -9.29 -9.08
N GLU A 3 26.05 -10.29 -9.95
CA GLU A 3 25.26 -10.52 -11.16
C GLU A 3 23.78 -10.85 -10.88
N LEU A 4 22.87 -10.49 -11.80
CA LEU A 4 21.42 -10.76 -11.70
C LEU A 4 21.15 -12.27 -11.87
N GLN A 5 20.60 -12.91 -10.84
CA GLN A 5 20.37 -14.35 -10.84
C GLN A 5 19.01 -14.70 -11.47
N LEU A 6 18.94 -15.83 -12.16
CA LEU A 6 17.69 -16.35 -12.73
C LEU A 6 16.62 -16.61 -11.66
N LYS A 7 17.04 -16.97 -10.44
CA LYS A 7 16.14 -17.16 -9.29
C LYS A 7 15.33 -15.89 -8.97
N GLU A 8 15.97 -14.72 -9.00
CA GLU A 8 15.31 -13.43 -8.71
C GLU A 8 14.28 -13.07 -9.77
N VAL A 9 14.60 -13.30 -11.05
CA VAL A 9 13.68 -13.09 -12.18
C VAL A 9 12.48 -14.04 -12.10
N ARG A 10 12.72 -15.33 -11.78
CA ARG A 10 11.67 -16.33 -11.52
C ARG A 10 10.78 -15.93 -10.34
N GLU A 11 11.36 -15.44 -9.24
CA GLU A 11 10.61 -14.97 -8.07
C GLU A 11 9.72 -13.75 -8.41
N ALA A 12 10.27 -12.76 -9.12
CA ALA A 12 9.53 -11.57 -9.54
C ALA A 12 8.34 -11.91 -10.45
N VAL A 13 8.56 -12.77 -11.46
CA VAL A 13 7.49 -13.25 -12.34
C VAL A 13 6.45 -14.10 -11.59
N ARG A 14 6.89 -14.98 -10.67
CA ARG A 14 5.96 -15.81 -9.87
C ARG A 14 5.04 -14.96 -9.01
N LYS A 15 5.59 -13.95 -8.31
CA LYS A 15 4.85 -13.03 -7.42
C LYS A 15 3.85 -12.14 -8.16
N ALA A 16 4.12 -11.75 -9.41
CA ALA A 16 3.24 -10.90 -10.18
C ALA A 16 1.87 -11.56 -10.47
N ARG A 17 0.78 -10.79 -10.51
CA ARG A 17 -0.56 -11.30 -10.86
C ARG A 17 -0.63 -11.61 -12.36
N ALA A 18 -1.09 -12.81 -12.73
CA ALA A 18 -1.20 -13.23 -14.13
C ALA A 18 -2.27 -12.46 -14.93
N SER A 19 -3.24 -11.85 -14.22
CA SER A 19 -4.27 -10.97 -14.74
C SER A 19 -3.86 -9.49 -14.79
N SER A 20 -2.64 -9.13 -14.40
CA SER A 20 -2.16 -7.74 -14.54
C SER A 20 -2.20 -7.31 -16.01
N ALA A 21 -2.79 -6.15 -16.27
CA ALA A 21 -2.76 -5.51 -17.58
C ALA A 21 -1.30 -5.31 -18.05
N PRO A 22 -1.03 -5.51 -19.35
CA PRO A 22 0.27 -5.19 -19.94
C PRO A 22 0.45 -3.67 -20.07
N GLY A 23 1.70 -3.23 -20.21
CA GLY A 23 2.02 -1.86 -20.65
C GLY A 23 2.00 -1.70 -22.17
N PRO A 24 2.56 -0.60 -22.70
CA PRO A 24 2.59 -0.30 -24.14
C PRO A 24 3.19 -1.39 -25.05
N SER A 25 3.99 -2.33 -24.52
CA SER A 25 4.53 -3.47 -25.27
C SER A 25 3.53 -4.61 -25.50
N GLY A 26 2.31 -4.54 -24.97
CA GLY A 26 1.27 -5.59 -25.06
C GLY A 26 1.61 -6.90 -24.33
N THR A 27 2.85 -7.08 -23.87
CA THR A 27 3.34 -8.34 -23.31
C THR A 27 2.87 -8.53 -21.88
N SER A 28 2.14 -9.62 -21.62
CA SER A 28 1.61 -9.97 -20.30
C SER A 28 2.55 -10.89 -19.51
N TYR A 29 2.49 -10.84 -18.17
CA TYR A 29 3.13 -11.82 -17.29
C TYR A 29 2.78 -13.28 -17.61
N LYS A 30 1.64 -13.55 -18.25
CA LYS A 30 1.28 -14.90 -18.73
C LYS A 30 2.39 -15.52 -19.58
N VAL A 31 2.98 -14.75 -20.50
CA VAL A 31 4.07 -15.19 -21.40
C VAL A 31 5.25 -15.74 -20.58
N TYR A 32 5.70 -14.99 -19.59
CA TYR A 32 6.84 -15.38 -18.75
C TYR A 32 6.52 -16.46 -17.70
N LYS A 33 5.25 -16.63 -17.33
CA LYS A 33 4.80 -17.71 -16.44
C LYS A 33 4.69 -19.06 -17.15
N TYR A 34 4.13 -19.07 -18.37
CA TYR A 34 3.80 -20.31 -19.08
C TYR A 34 4.85 -20.70 -20.14
N CYS A 35 5.79 -19.82 -20.51
CA CYS A 35 6.85 -20.13 -21.48
C CYS A 35 8.26 -20.00 -20.86
N PRO A 36 8.79 -21.05 -20.20
CA PRO A 36 10.11 -21.02 -19.55
C PRO A 36 11.27 -20.63 -20.46
N LYS A 37 11.23 -21.01 -21.75
CA LYS A 37 12.25 -20.61 -22.75
C LYS A 37 12.27 -19.09 -22.97
N LEU A 38 11.12 -18.41 -22.93
CA LEU A 38 11.04 -16.95 -23.06
C LEU A 38 11.49 -16.25 -21.77
N LEU A 39 11.19 -16.82 -20.60
CA LEU A 39 11.72 -16.35 -19.31
C LEU A 39 13.26 -16.42 -19.24
N LEU A 40 13.86 -17.49 -19.79
CA LEU A 40 15.32 -17.62 -19.91
C LEU A 40 15.90 -16.56 -20.85
N ARG A 41 15.30 -16.34 -22.03
CA ARG A 41 15.70 -15.27 -22.97
C ARG A 41 15.61 -13.88 -22.31
N LEU A 42 14.52 -13.59 -21.60
CA LEU A 42 14.38 -12.35 -20.84
C LEU A 42 15.54 -12.19 -19.85
N TRP A 43 15.85 -13.20 -19.03
CA TRP A 43 16.96 -13.12 -18.06
C TRP A 43 18.32 -12.80 -18.71
N TYR A 44 18.63 -13.37 -19.89
CA TYR A 44 19.84 -13.01 -20.63
C TYR A 44 19.85 -11.53 -21.04
N ILE A 45 18.73 -11.02 -21.57
CA ILE A 45 18.57 -9.60 -21.94
C ILE A 45 18.73 -8.69 -20.71
N LEU A 46 18.12 -9.04 -19.58
CA LEU A 46 18.23 -8.30 -18.31
C LEU A 46 19.68 -8.23 -17.80
N ARG A 47 20.48 -9.30 -17.98
CA ARG A 47 21.92 -9.28 -17.67
C ARG A 47 22.68 -8.29 -18.57
N VAL A 48 22.36 -8.21 -19.86
CA VAL A 48 23.01 -7.28 -20.80
C VAL A 48 22.70 -5.83 -20.43
N PHE A 49 21.44 -5.46 -20.19
CA PHE A 49 21.08 -4.10 -19.75
C PHE A 49 21.79 -3.71 -18.45
N ARG A 50 21.80 -4.62 -17.46
CA ARG A 50 22.55 -4.42 -16.22
C ARG A 50 24.06 -4.27 -16.42
N ARG A 51 24.64 -5.01 -17.38
CA ARG A 51 26.07 -4.92 -17.73
C ARG A 51 26.42 -3.60 -18.42
N ARG A 52 25.55 -3.11 -19.31
CA ARG A 52 25.73 -1.83 -20.03
C ARG A 52 25.36 -0.59 -19.21
N GLY A 53 24.52 -0.73 -18.18
CA GLY A 53 24.08 0.39 -17.34
C GLY A 53 23.14 1.37 -18.05
N ARG A 54 22.50 0.95 -19.16
CA ARG A 54 21.53 1.73 -19.93
C ARG A 54 20.21 0.97 -20.05
N ILE A 55 19.11 1.69 -19.88
CA ILE A 55 17.74 1.24 -19.98
C ILE A 55 17.22 1.54 -21.42
N PRO A 56 16.51 0.60 -22.08
CA PRO A 56 15.92 0.86 -23.39
C PRO A 56 14.78 1.88 -23.31
N ASP A 57 14.61 2.72 -24.34
CA ASP A 57 13.56 3.75 -24.38
C ASP A 57 12.14 3.20 -24.25
N GLN A 58 11.90 1.97 -24.69
CA GLN A 58 10.64 1.25 -24.53
C GLN A 58 10.23 1.00 -23.06
N TRP A 59 11.16 1.15 -22.12
CA TRP A 59 10.88 1.07 -20.68
C TRP A 59 10.67 2.47 -20.06
N ARG A 60 11.04 3.54 -20.76
CA ARG A 60 10.86 4.94 -20.35
C ARG A 60 9.53 5.53 -20.83
N VAL A 61 8.53 4.66 -21.03
CA VAL A 61 7.17 5.04 -21.46
C VAL A 61 6.13 4.36 -20.59
N ALA A 62 5.05 5.07 -20.27
CA ALA A 62 3.89 4.51 -19.59
C ALA A 62 2.56 5.01 -20.15
N GLU A 63 1.54 4.16 -20.09
CA GLU A 63 0.14 4.50 -20.36
C GLU A 63 -0.55 4.78 -19.02
N GLY A 64 -0.95 6.03 -18.79
CA GLY A 64 -1.73 6.42 -17.62
C GLY A 64 -3.21 6.06 -17.81
N VAL A 65 -3.78 5.38 -16.82
CA VAL A 65 -5.22 5.08 -16.74
C VAL A 65 -5.78 5.73 -15.50
N TRP A 66 -6.86 6.51 -15.66
CA TRP A 66 -7.60 7.08 -14.54
C TRP A 66 -8.44 5.99 -13.84
N ILE A 67 -8.36 5.95 -12.51
CA ILE A 67 -9.18 5.08 -11.67
C ILE A 67 -9.88 5.96 -10.62
N PRO A 68 -11.21 5.87 -10.46
CA PRO A 68 -11.93 6.61 -9.43
C PRO A 68 -11.53 6.10 -8.03
N LYS A 69 -11.38 7.00 -7.07
CA LYS A 69 -11.16 6.65 -5.65
C LYS A 69 -12.46 6.24 -4.97
N GLU A 70 -13.58 6.81 -5.40
CA GLU A 70 -14.90 6.66 -4.81
C GLU A 70 -15.95 6.43 -5.92
N GLU A 71 -17.01 5.69 -5.60
CA GLU A 71 -18.15 5.53 -6.51
C GLU A 71 -18.80 6.89 -6.79
N ASN A 72 -19.09 7.19 -8.05
CA ASN A 72 -19.57 8.50 -8.53
C ASN A 72 -18.53 9.66 -8.47
N SER A 73 -17.23 9.36 -8.56
CA SER A 73 -16.18 10.37 -8.78
C SER A 73 -16.47 11.22 -10.03
N THR A 74 -16.46 12.54 -9.90
CA THR A 74 -16.68 13.51 -10.99
C THR A 74 -15.54 14.53 -11.15
N GLN A 75 -14.84 14.85 -10.07
CA GLN A 75 -13.74 15.82 -10.05
C GLN A 75 -12.39 15.14 -10.25
N LEU A 76 -11.43 15.81 -10.91
CA LEU A 76 -10.12 15.22 -11.24
C LEU A 76 -9.32 14.76 -10.01
N ASP A 77 -9.46 15.44 -8.87
CA ASP A 77 -8.80 15.07 -7.62
C ASP A 77 -9.40 13.82 -6.94
N GLN A 78 -10.60 13.40 -7.34
CA GLN A 78 -11.23 12.15 -6.94
C GLN A 78 -10.71 10.94 -7.75
N PHE A 79 -9.93 11.15 -8.82
CA PHE A 79 -9.26 10.07 -9.54
C PHE A 79 -7.79 9.90 -9.10
N CYS A 80 -7.23 8.73 -9.35
CA CYS A 80 -5.80 8.48 -9.34
C CYS A 80 -5.34 7.95 -10.70
N ILE A 81 -4.13 8.30 -11.13
CA ILE A 81 -3.52 7.75 -12.34
C ILE A 81 -2.73 6.50 -11.93
N ILE A 82 -3.02 5.35 -12.55
CA ILE A 82 -2.15 4.17 -12.52
C ILE A 82 -1.41 4.07 -13.85
N SER A 83 -0.08 3.97 -13.79
CA SER A 83 0.75 3.84 -14.98
C SER A 83 0.95 2.36 -15.37
N LEU A 84 0.48 1.99 -16.55
CA LEU A 84 0.78 0.71 -17.18
C LEU A 84 2.18 0.75 -17.81
N LEU A 85 3.01 -0.19 -17.40
CA LEU A 85 4.44 -0.25 -17.71
C LEU A 85 4.79 -1.58 -18.38
N CYS A 86 5.79 -1.55 -19.25
CA CYS A 86 6.42 -2.73 -19.84
C CYS A 86 6.75 -3.78 -18.75
N VAL A 87 6.29 -5.02 -18.92
CA VAL A 87 6.39 -6.08 -17.91
C VAL A 87 7.84 -6.43 -17.62
N GLU A 88 8.68 -6.39 -18.63
CA GLU A 88 10.12 -6.63 -18.59
C GLU A 88 10.82 -5.62 -17.68
N ALA A 89 10.45 -4.33 -17.79
CA ALA A 89 10.89 -3.28 -16.88
C ALA A 89 10.43 -3.57 -15.44
N LYS A 90 9.15 -3.91 -15.23
CA LYS A 90 8.61 -4.21 -13.89
C LYS A 90 9.31 -5.41 -13.23
N VAL A 91 9.62 -6.45 -14.00
CA VAL A 91 10.38 -7.63 -13.55
C VAL A 91 11.81 -7.25 -13.16
N PHE A 92 12.50 -6.48 -14.00
CA PHE A 92 13.85 -5.99 -13.73
C PHE A 92 13.89 -5.13 -12.46
N PHE A 93 13.06 -4.09 -12.40
CA PHE A 93 12.99 -3.17 -11.28
C PHE A 93 12.46 -3.82 -10.00
N SER A 94 11.70 -4.92 -10.07
CA SER A 94 11.35 -5.73 -8.90
C SER A 94 12.58 -6.41 -8.29
N ALA A 95 13.48 -6.96 -9.11
CA ALA A 95 14.74 -7.53 -8.63
C ALA A 95 15.71 -6.46 -8.10
N VAL A 96 15.80 -5.30 -8.78
CA VAL A 96 16.62 -4.16 -8.30
C VAL A 96 16.08 -3.60 -6.98
N SER A 97 14.76 -3.39 -6.87
CA SER A 97 14.08 -2.97 -5.64
C SER A 97 14.34 -3.94 -4.48
N LYS A 98 14.18 -5.26 -4.69
CA LYS A 98 14.48 -6.28 -3.67
C LYS A 98 15.91 -6.15 -3.15
N ARG A 99 16.89 -6.06 -4.04
CA ARG A 99 18.32 -5.89 -3.69
C ARG A 99 18.60 -4.57 -2.96
N LEU A 100 17.95 -3.49 -3.37
CA LEU A 100 18.08 -2.18 -2.74
C LEU A 100 17.52 -2.22 -1.31
N CYS A 101 16.33 -2.79 -1.10
CA CYS A 101 15.77 -3.00 0.23
C CYS A 101 16.66 -3.88 1.12
N THR A 102 17.22 -4.97 0.59
CA THR A 102 18.18 -5.82 1.32
C THR A 102 19.41 -5.03 1.75
N TYR A 103 20.06 -4.31 0.82
CA TYR A 103 21.22 -3.46 1.13
C TYR A 103 20.91 -2.41 2.21
N LEU A 104 19.76 -1.73 2.10
CA LEU A 104 19.36 -0.69 3.05
C LEU A 104 19.02 -1.24 4.45
N ALA A 105 18.53 -2.48 4.54
CA ALA A 105 18.29 -3.16 5.81
C ALA A 105 19.59 -3.67 6.45
N GLU A 106 20.46 -4.34 5.67
CA GLU A 106 21.77 -4.86 6.12
C GLU A 106 22.69 -3.75 6.66
N ASN A 107 22.62 -2.55 6.09
CA ASN A 107 23.43 -1.39 6.49
C ASN A 107 22.68 -0.43 7.43
N THR A 108 21.57 -0.86 8.05
CA THR A 108 20.75 -0.11 9.03
C THR A 108 20.30 1.30 8.58
N TYR A 109 20.23 1.54 7.27
CA TYR A 109 19.89 2.83 6.68
C TYR A 109 18.39 3.16 6.76
N ILE A 110 17.52 2.16 6.85
CA ILE A 110 16.09 2.32 7.11
C ILE A 110 15.78 1.93 8.55
N ASN A 111 15.13 2.82 9.30
CA ASN A 111 14.60 2.50 10.61
C ASN A 111 13.16 1.96 10.45
N THR A 112 13.01 0.64 10.51
CA THR A 112 11.71 -0.06 10.38
C THR A 112 10.74 0.23 11.52
N SER A 113 11.19 0.85 12.62
CA SER A 113 10.28 1.36 13.66
C SER A 113 9.58 2.66 13.25
N VAL A 114 10.17 3.45 12.35
CA VAL A 114 9.68 4.74 11.85
C VAL A 114 8.92 4.57 10.54
N GLN A 115 9.60 4.21 9.44
CA GLN A 115 8.97 3.99 8.13
C GLN A 115 8.66 2.51 7.94
N LYS A 116 7.37 2.18 7.71
CA LYS A 116 6.87 0.80 7.56
C LYS A 116 6.28 0.51 6.18
N GLY A 117 6.04 1.52 5.36
CA GLY A 117 5.49 1.39 4.01
C GLY A 117 6.55 1.01 2.98
N GLY A 118 6.23 0.11 2.06
CA GLY A 118 7.10 -0.27 0.93
C GLY A 118 8.27 -1.21 1.26
N ILE A 119 8.43 -1.63 2.52
CA ILE A 119 9.50 -2.54 2.98
C ILE A 119 8.93 -3.97 3.05
N SER A 120 9.66 -4.94 2.49
CA SER A 120 9.24 -6.35 2.52
C SER A 120 9.50 -6.97 3.89
N GLY A 121 8.49 -7.61 4.47
CA GLY A 121 8.66 -8.53 5.61
C GLY A 121 8.02 -8.10 6.94
N MET A 122 7.40 -6.93 7.04
CA MET A 122 6.67 -6.50 8.25
C MET A 122 5.18 -6.21 7.98
N PRO A 123 4.27 -6.53 8.91
CA PRO A 123 2.85 -6.17 8.84
C PRO A 123 2.64 -4.68 9.19
N GLY A 124 3.24 -3.80 8.39
CA GLY A 124 3.46 -2.39 8.73
C GLY A 124 2.20 -1.60 9.10
N CYS A 125 1.08 -1.85 8.42
CA CYS A 125 -0.21 -1.20 8.67
C CYS A 125 -0.78 -1.54 10.07
N LEU A 126 -0.87 -2.84 10.40
CA LEU A 126 -1.44 -3.31 11.67
C LEU A 126 -0.62 -2.82 12.87
N GLU A 127 0.72 -2.89 12.79
CA GLU A 127 1.58 -2.40 13.86
C GLU A 127 1.52 -0.87 14.02
N HIS A 128 1.41 -0.12 12.91
CA HIS A 128 1.32 1.33 12.95
C HIS A 128 0.04 1.78 13.66
N THR A 129 -1.11 1.31 13.17
CA THR A 129 -2.44 1.61 13.73
C THR A 129 -2.61 1.05 15.14
N GLY A 130 -2.02 -0.11 15.43
CA GLY A 130 -2.00 -0.73 16.75
C GLY A 130 -1.29 0.13 17.79
N VAL A 131 -0.06 0.59 17.52
CA VAL A 131 0.69 1.45 18.45
C VAL A 131 0.01 2.79 18.66
N VAL A 132 -0.53 3.42 17.61
CA VAL A 132 -1.30 4.67 17.74
C VAL A 132 -2.52 4.45 18.64
N THR A 133 -3.30 3.38 18.40
CA THR A 133 -4.47 3.03 19.23
C THR A 133 -4.08 2.75 20.69
N GLN A 134 -2.98 2.02 20.92
CA GLN A 134 -2.47 1.70 22.25
C GLN A 134 -2.11 2.98 23.02
N LEU A 135 -1.29 3.86 22.45
CA LEU A 135 -0.89 5.12 23.10
C LEU A 135 -2.08 6.01 23.44
N ILE A 136 -3.07 6.09 22.55
CA ILE A 136 -4.32 6.82 22.78
C ILE A 136 -5.09 6.21 23.96
N ARG A 137 -5.21 4.88 24.01
CA ARG A 137 -5.89 4.17 25.09
C ARG A 137 -5.18 4.36 26.44
N GLU A 138 -3.87 4.14 26.49
CA GLU A 138 -3.06 4.28 27.70
C GLU A 138 -3.11 5.73 28.24
N ALA A 139 -3.05 6.73 27.35
CA ALA A 139 -3.20 8.13 27.74
C ALA A 139 -4.60 8.48 28.30
N ARG A 140 -5.66 7.79 27.88
CA ARG A 140 -7.01 7.94 28.47
C ARG A 140 -7.11 7.28 29.83
N GLU A 141 -6.73 6.01 29.92
CA GLU A 141 -6.82 5.20 31.15
C GLU A 141 -6.00 5.82 32.29
N ASN A 142 -4.75 6.23 32.02
CA ASN A 142 -3.85 6.80 33.01
C ASN A 142 -4.05 8.31 33.25
N LYS A 143 -5.06 8.95 32.65
CA LYS A 143 -5.27 10.41 32.68
C LYS A 143 -3.99 11.17 32.25
N GLY A 144 -3.30 10.66 31.23
CA GLY A 144 -2.09 11.22 30.68
C GLY A 144 -2.32 12.40 29.72
N ASN A 145 -1.23 12.86 29.11
CA ASN A 145 -1.25 13.82 28.01
C ASN A 145 -0.69 13.15 26.75
N LEU A 146 -1.30 13.41 25.60
CA LEU A 146 -0.83 12.93 24.30
C LEU A 146 -1.24 13.95 23.24
N SER A 147 -0.36 14.26 22.30
CA SER A 147 -0.66 15.03 21.09
C SER A 147 -0.36 14.15 19.88
N VAL A 148 -1.32 14.06 18.97
CA VAL A 148 -1.22 13.26 17.74
C VAL A 148 -1.54 14.15 16.54
N LEU A 149 -0.71 14.09 15.50
CA LEU A 149 -0.97 14.68 14.20
C LEU A 149 -0.92 13.59 13.15
N TRP A 150 -1.94 13.55 12.29
CA TRP A 150 -1.91 12.79 11.04
C TRP A 150 -1.68 13.78 9.91
N LEU A 151 -0.59 13.64 9.18
CA LEU A 151 -0.19 14.56 8.12
C LEU A 151 -0.34 13.87 6.76
N ASP A 152 -1.04 14.55 5.84
CA ASP A 152 -1.30 14.13 4.46
C ASP A 152 -0.40 14.96 3.52
N LEU A 153 0.29 14.31 2.57
CA LEU A 153 1.15 14.99 1.59
C LEU A 153 0.38 15.32 0.31
N GLU A 154 0.55 16.54 -0.19
CA GLU A 154 -0.03 16.94 -1.46
C GLU A 154 0.66 16.20 -2.62
N ASN A 155 -0.14 15.38 -3.33
CA ASN A 155 0.26 14.64 -4.52
C ASN A 155 1.57 13.85 -4.33
N ALA A 156 1.73 13.16 -3.19
CA ALA A 156 3.01 12.63 -2.70
C ALA A 156 3.91 11.93 -3.77
N PHE A 157 3.33 11.02 -4.57
CA PHE A 157 4.07 10.36 -5.66
C PHE A 157 4.39 11.28 -6.85
N GLY A 158 3.55 12.28 -7.13
CA GLY A 158 3.74 13.25 -8.21
C GLY A 158 4.60 14.46 -7.85
N SER A 159 4.74 14.80 -6.56
CA SER A 159 5.48 15.98 -6.09
C SER A 159 6.98 15.71 -5.82
N ILE A 160 7.39 14.47 -5.55
CA ILE A 160 8.79 14.14 -5.23
C ILE A 160 9.76 14.45 -6.39
N PRO A 161 10.78 15.34 -6.21
CA PRO A 161 11.72 15.64 -7.28
C PRO A 161 12.72 14.51 -7.54
N HIS A 162 13.08 14.28 -8.81
CA HIS A 162 14.13 13.29 -9.16
C HIS A 162 15.49 13.63 -8.52
N LYS A 163 15.78 14.92 -8.34
CA LYS A 163 16.97 15.40 -7.61
C LYS A 163 16.99 14.94 -6.15
N LEU A 164 15.84 14.96 -5.46
CA LEU A 164 15.71 14.47 -4.08
C LEU A 164 15.97 12.97 -4.01
N VAL A 165 15.45 12.19 -4.97
CA VAL A 165 15.72 10.75 -5.08
C VAL A 165 17.22 10.47 -5.24
N GLN A 166 17.91 11.20 -6.13
CA GLN A 166 19.36 11.02 -6.35
C GLN A 166 20.21 11.47 -5.15
N PHE A 167 19.83 12.57 -4.49
CA PHE A 167 20.44 13.01 -3.24
C PHE A 167 20.29 11.97 -2.14
N THR A 168 19.07 11.45 -1.96
CA THR A 168 18.73 10.41 -0.97
C THR A 168 19.54 9.14 -1.20
N LEU A 169 19.59 8.61 -2.42
CA LEU A 169 20.40 7.44 -2.76
C LEU A 169 21.89 7.66 -2.45
N THR A 170 22.39 8.88 -2.65
CA THR A 170 23.77 9.26 -2.32
C THR A 170 24.01 9.35 -0.82
N LYS A 171 23.08 9.92 -0.06
CA LYS A 171 23.15 10.01 1.41
C LYS A 171 23.12 8.64 2.09
N HIS A 172 22.48 7.65 1.47
CA HIS A 172 22.47 6.25 1.91
C HIS A 172 23.56 5.39 1.23
N HIS A 173 24.62 6.01 0.71
CA HIS A 173 25.80 5.36 0.13
C HIS A 173 25.51 4.31 -0.95
N VAL A 174 24.35 4.39 -1.62
CA VAL A 174 23.95 3.43 -2.64
C VAL A 174 24.96 3.45 -3.79
N PRO A 175 25.49 2.29 -4.25
CA PRO A 175 26.55 2.24 -5.25
C PRO A 175 26.20 3.02 -6.53
N SER A 176 27.16 3.79 -7.05
CA SER A 176 27.02 4.66 -8.24
C SER A 176 26.20 4.02 -9.35
N ARG A 177 26.65 2.85 -9.84
CA ARG A 177 26.00 2.06 -10.90
C ARG A 177 24.50 1.79 -10.71
N CYS A 178 24.01 1.76 -9.47
CA CYS A 178 22.58 1.64 -9.18
C CYS A 178 21.88 3.00 -9.31
N ARG A 179 22.46 4.06 -8.75
CA ARG A 179 22.00 5.45 -8.88
C ARG A 179 21.93 5.90 -10.34
N ASP A 180 22.98 5.62 -11.10
CA ASP A 180 23.11 5.97 -12.52
C ASP A 180 22.03 5.28 -13.37
N LEU A 181 21.76 4.01 -13.09
CA LEU A 181 20.69 3.23 -13.74
C LEU A 181 19.29 3.76 -13.39
N ILE A 182 19.10 4.22 -12.14
CA ILE A 182 17.85 4.88 -11.72
C ILE A 182 17.74 6.27 -12.39
N ALA A 183 18.82 7.02 -12.49
CA ALA A 183 18.86 8.32 -13.18
C ALA A 183 18.51 8.17 -14.66
N ASP A 184 19.13 7.22 -15.36
CA ASP A 184 18.85 6.92 -16.76
C ASP A 184 17.38 6.53 -16.98
N TYR A 185 16.78 5.73 -16.09
CA TYR A 185 15.36 5.38 -16.15
C TYR A 185 14.43 6.60 -16.12
N TYR A 186 14.66 7.54 -15.19
CA TYR A 186 13.81 8.73 -15.06
C TYR A 186 14.14 9.87 -16.04
N SER A 187 15.38 9.96 -16.54
CA SER A 187 15.92 11.09 -17.31
C SER A 187 15.06 11.59 -18.49
N ASN A 188 14.44 10.65 -19.21
CA ASN A 188 13.54 10.93 -20.32
C ASN A 188 12.27 10.07 -20.23
N PHE A 189 11.74 9.92 -19.01
CA PHE A 189 10.51 9.18 -18.80
C PHE A 189 9.33 9.95 -19.41
N ARG A 190 8.53 9.28 -20.22
CA ARG A 190 7.36 9.84 -20.89
C ARG A 190 6.09 9.11 -20.48
N MET A 191 5.01 9.87 -20.32
CA MET A 191 3.69 9.34 -20.03
C MET A 191 2.67 10.01 -20.96
N ARG A 192 1.69 9.24 -21.40
CA ARG A 192 0.43 9.77 -21.94
C ARG A 192 -0.71 9.18 -21.15
N VAL A 193 -1.88 9.82 -21.17
CA VAL A 193 -3.04 9.37 -20.39
C VAL A 193 -4.21 9.15 -21.34
N SER A 194 -4.93 8.05 -21.14
CA SER A 194 -6.08 7.66 -21.96
C SER A 194 -7.37 7.67 -21.13
N SER A 195 -8.45 8.17 -21.72
CA SER A 195 -9.81 8.18 -21.16
C SER A 195 -10.82 7.89 -22.27
N GLY A 196 -11.44 6.71 -22.21
CA GLY A 196 -12.30 6.22 -23.29
C GLY A 196 -11.56 6.15 -24.63
N ALA A 197 -12.07 6.85 -25.64
CA ALA A 197 -11.46 6.95 -26.97
C ALA A 197 -10.41 8.06 -27.11
N ILE A 198 -10.22 8.91 -26.08
CA ILE A 198 -9.32 10.06 -26.13
C ILE A 198 -7.99 9.70 -25.45
N THR A 199 -6.89 9.94 -26.15
CA THR A 199 -5.52 9.70 -25.65
C THR A 199 -4.71 10.98 -25.80
N SER A 200 -4.01 11.40 -24.74
CA SER A 200 -3.15 12.58 -24.79
C SER A 200 -1.92 12.37 -25.68
N SER A 201 -1.26 13.47 -26.04
CA SER A 201 0.13 13.44 -26.49
C SER A 201 1.06 12.80 -25.45
N TRP A 202 2.28 12.45 -25.86
CA TRP A 202 3.34 12.06 -24.92
C TRP A 202 3.89 13.28 -24.18
N HIS A 203 3.80 13.28 -22.85
CA HIS A 203 4.36 14.30 -21.98
C HIS A 203 5.58 13.74 -21.26
N LYS A 204 6.60 14.58 -21.04
CA LYS A 204 7.78 14.20 -20.24
C LYS A 204 7.45 14.34 -18.75
N VAL A 205 7.85 13.36 -17.95
CA VAL A 205 7.69 13.39 -16.49
C VAL A 205 8.95 14.00 -15.88
N GLU A 206 8.89 15.27 -15.46
CA GLU A 206 10.05 16.01 -14.93
C GLU A 206 10.14 15.99 -13.39
N ILE A 207 9.00 15.78 -12.74
CA ILE A 207 8.83 15.68 -11.28
C ILE A 207 7.94 14.47 -11.01
N GLY A 208 8.12 13.84 -9.86
CA GLY A 208 7.35 12.68 -9.44
C GLY A 208 7.91 11.35 -9.93
N ILE A 209 7.41 10.29 -9.33
CA ILE A 209 7.76 8.89 -9.59
C ILE A 209 6.53 8.14 -10.11
N ILE A 210 6.78 7.08 -10.88
CA ILE A 210 5.74 6.46 -11.70
C ILE A 210 4.89 5.49 -10.86
N THR A 211 3.59 5.78 -10.74
CA THR A 211 2.64 4.93 -10.00
C THR A 211 2.55 3.54 -10.65
N GLY A 212 2.60 2.48 -9.83
CA GLY A 212 2.62 1.11 -10.34
C GLY A 212 4.00 0.61 -10.86
N CYS A 213 5.04 1.44 -10.82
CA CYS A 213 6.43 1.00 -10.97
C CYS A 213 6.95 0.40 -9.65
N THR A 214 7.63 -0.74 -9.72
CA THR A 214 8.09 -1.48 -8.54
C THR A 214 9.21 -0.79 -7.76
N ILE A 215 10.13 -0.10 -8.43
CA ILE A 215 11.20 0.63 -7.75
C ILE A 215 10.75 1.98 -7.18
N SER A 216 9.74 2.63 -7.79
CA SER A 216 9.22 3.93 -7.34
C SER A 216 8.80 3.90 -5.87
N VAL A 217 8.10 2.84 -5.44
CA VAL A 217 7.73 2.61 -4.04
C VAL A 217 8.94 2.63 -3.10
N THR A 218 10.01 1.90 -3.44
CA THR A 218 11.24 1.85 -2.62
C THR A 218 11.93 3.22 -2.54
N LEU A 219 11.97 3.94 -3.66
CA LEU A 219 12.60 5.27 -3.74
C LEU A 219 11.82 6.31 -2.92
N PHE A 220 10.48 6.24 -2.96
CA PHE A 220 9.61 7.08 -2.13
C PHE A 220 9.83 6.84 -0.65
N SER A 221 9.71 5.58 -0.20
CA SER A 221 9.88 5.22 1.21
C SER A 221 11.26 5.60 1.73
N LEU A 222 12.31 5.53 0.90
CA LEU A 222 13.66 5.94 1.28
C LEU A 222 13.79 7.46 1.43
N ALA A 223 13.23 8.25 0.51
CA ALA A 223 13.21 9.71 0.61
C ALA A 223 12.43 10.16 1.86
N MET A 224 11.24 9.59 2.07
CA MET A 224 10.44 9.89 3.27
C MET A 224 11.14 9.47 4.56
N ASN A 225 11.82 8.32 4.60
CA ASN A 225 12.63 7.89 5.75
C ASN A 225 13.78 8.86 6.04
N MET A 226 14.39 9.47 5.03
CA MET A 226 15.44 10.48 5.21
C MET A 226 14.89 11.78 5.81
N LEU A 227 13.74 12.26 5.32
CA LEU A 227 13.06 13.45 5.86
C LEU A 227 12.57 13.21 7.30
N THR A 228 11.86 12.12 7.57
CA THR A 228 11.34 11.85 8.93
C THR A 228 12.44 11.60 9.95
N LYS A 229 13.52 10.90 9.59
CA LYS A 229 14.67 10.70 10.47
C LYS A 229 15.41 12.01 10.77
N SER A 230 15.36 13.00 9.87
CA SER A 230 15.96 14.32 10.11
C SER A 230 15.14 15.19 11.06
N ALA A 231 13.81 15.00 11.13
CA ALA A 231 12.93 15.67 12.10
C ALA A 231 12.78 14.93 13.44
N GLU A 232 13.21 13.66 13.53
CA GLU A 232 13.12 12.85 14.76
C GLU A 232 13.84 13.47 16.00
N PRO A 233 14.97 14.19 15.88
CA PRO A 233 15.66 14.79 17.03
C PRO A 233 14.88 15.91 17.74
N GLU A 234 13.94 16.58 17.07
CA GLU A 234 13.23 17.77 17.57
C GLU A 234 12.46 17.53 18.89
N CYS A 235 11.88 16.34 19.06
CA CYS A 235 11.29 15.96 20.34
C CYS A 235 11.21 14.44 20.52
N ARG A 236 11.27 13.98 21.77
CA ARG A 236 11.15 12.56 22.11
C ARG A 236 9.70 12.08 21.96
N GLY A 237 9.51 10.94 21.31
CA GLY A 237 8.20 10.27 21.21
C GLY A 237 7.70 9.73 22.55
N PRO A 238 6.41 9.36 22.66
CA PRO A 238 5.77 8.98 23.92
C PRO A 238 6.27 7.63 24.45
N ARG A 239 6.13 7.42 25.75
CA ARG A 239 6.29 6.12 26.40
C ARG A 239 4.97 5.34 26.43
N THR A 240 5.06 4.02 26.23
CA THR A 240 3.99 3.09 26.60
C THR A 240 4.05 2.76 28.09
N ASN A 241 2.97 2.16 28.62
CA ASN A 241 2.89 1.70 30.01
C ASN A 241 3.98 0.67 30.39
N SER A 242 4.49 -0.08 29.40
CA SER A 242 5.66 -0.97 29.56
C SER A 242 7.00 -0.24 29.69
N GLY A 243 7.01 1.10 29.73
CA GLY A 243 8.21 1.94 29.79
C GLY A 243 8.94 2.11 28.45
N GLN A 244 8.57 1.35 27.42
CA GLN A 244 9.18 1.42 26.09
C GLN A 244 8.87 2.77 25.43
N ARG A 245 9.91 3.51 25.03
CA ARG A 245 9.73 4.75 24.26
C ARG A 245 9.48 4.41 22.79
N GLN A 246 8.40 4.97 22.25
CA GLN A 246 8.06 4.89 20.83
C GLN A 246 8.75 6.04 20.07
N PRO A 247 9.06 5.88 18.78
CA PRO A 247 9.54 6.99 17.96
C PRO A 247 8.46 8.09 17.88
N PRO A 248 8.85 9.38 17.86
CA PRO A 248 7.93 10.50 17.78
C PRO A 248 7.21 10.58 16.44
N ILE A 249 7.83 10.07 15.38
CA ILE A 249 7.29 10.04 14.02
C ILE A 249 7.13 8.58 13.62
N ARG A 250 5.96 8.25 13.09
CA ARG A 250 5.68 7.01 12.38
C ARG A 250 5.24 7.37 10.96
N ALA A 251 5.63 6.56 9.99
CA ALA A 251 5.28 6.76 8.60
C ALA A 251 4.93 5.43 7.93
N PHE A 252 3.93 5.46 7.05
CA PHE A 252 3.61 4.38 6.14
C PHE A 252 3.45 4.98 4.75
N MET A 253 4.52 4.93 3.95
CA MET A 253 4.61 5.67 2.68
C MET A 253 4.44 7.17 2.95
N ASP A 254 3.33 7.76 2.51
CA ASP A 254 2.91 9.16 2.60
C ASP A 254 1.96 9.45 3.77
N ASP A 255 1.39 8.43 4.42
CA ASP A 255 0.71 8.59 5.72
C ASP A 255 1.77 8.83 6.81
N LEU A 256 1.91 10.08 7.30
CA LEU A 256 2.73 10.38 8.48
C LEU A 256 1.85 10.54 9.72
N THR A 257 2.33 10.03 10.86
CA THR A 257 1.73 10.25 12.17
C THR A 257 2.78 10.68 13.18
N VAL A 258 2.66 11.91 13.68
CA VAL A 258 3.50 12.46 14.76
C VAL A 258 2.79 12.26 16.09
N MET A 259 3.53 11.83 17.12
CA MET A 259 3.02 11.59 18.46
C MET A 259 4.02 12.11 19.50
N THR A 260 3.54 12.84 20.50
CA THR A 260 4.35 13.31 21.64
C THR A 260 3.50 13.45 22.91
N GLU A 261 4.14 13.49 24.08
CA GLU A 261 3.47 13.71 25.37
C GLU A 261 3.11 15.21 25.61
N SER A 262 3.54 16.13 24.73
CA SER A 262 3.36 17.57 24.91
C SER A 262 3.08 18.33 23.62
N VAL A 263 2.14 19.28 23.67
CA VAL A 263 1.80 20.15 22.53
C VAL A 263 3.01 20.93 21.99
N PRO A 264 3.92 21.52 22.81
CA PRO A 264 5.12 22.18 22.31
C PRO A 264 6.04 21.23 21.54
N GLY A 265 6.31 20.04 22.06
CA GLY A 265 7.13 19.03 21.38
C GLY A 265 6.55 18.59 20.04
N CYS A 266 5.21 18.46 19.96
CA CYS A 266 4.50 18.18 18.72
C CYS A 266 4.67 19.32 17.68
N ARG A 267 4.69 20.58 18.14
CA ARG A 267 4.91 21.76 17.27
C ARG A 267 6.35 21.84 16.77
N TRP A 268 7.36 21.50 17.58
CA TRP A 268 8.76 21.47 17.14
C TRP A 268 8.97 20.46 16.01
N ILE A 269 8.46 19.22 16.17
CA ILE A 269 8.51 18.21 15.12
C ILE A 269 7.74 18.65 13.86
N LEU A 270 6.55 19.26 14.02
CA LEU A 270 5.77 19.74 12.89
C LEU A 270 6.54 20.79 12.08
N LYS A 271 7.18 21.76 12.76
CA LYS A 271 8.02 22.79 12.14
C LYS A 271 9.25 22.19 11.45
N GLY A 272 9.95 21.27 12.09
CA GLY A 272 11.09 20.58 11.47
C GLY A 272 10.69 19.75 10.24
N LEU A 273 9.55 19.05 10.29
CA LEU A 273 8.99 18.36 9.13
C LEU A 273 8.59 19.32 8.01
N GLU A 274 8.00 20.46 8.33
CA GLU A 274 7.63 21.50 7.38
C GLU A 274 8.83 22.07 6.64
N GLU A 275 9.86 22.53 7.36
CA GLU A 275 11.12 23.05 6.79
C GLU A 275 11.81 22.01 5.88
N LEU A 276 11.81 20.74 6.27
CA LEU A 276 12.41 19.65 5.49
C LEU A 276 11.58 19.27 4.25
N VAL A 277 10.25 19.33 4.34
CA VAL A 277 9.33 19.05 3.23
C VAL A 277 9.33 20.19 2.21
N GLU A 278 9.40 21.44 2.67
CA GLU A 278 9.59 22.62 1.82
C GLU A 278 10.96 22.58 1.11
N TRP A 279 12.05 22.29 1.84
CA TRP A 279 13.38 22.07 1.25
C TRP A 279 13.38 20.97 0.19
N ALA A 280 12.61 19.90 0.43
CA ALA A 280 12.37 18.81 -0.52
C ALA A 280 11.48 19.19 -1.73
N ARG A 281 10.94 20.42 -1.75
CA ARG A 281 9.96 20.95 -2.74
C ARG A 281 8.67 20.14 -2.80
N MET A 282 8.23 19.67 -1.65
CA MET A 282 6.94 19.00 -1.44
C MET A 282 6.11 19.84 -0.46
N CYS A 283 4.81 19.55 -0.36
CA CYS A 283 3.91 20.26 0.56
C CYS A 283 3.05 19.26 1.33
N PHE A 284 2.74 19.57 2.59
CA PHE A 284 1.61 18.93 3.29
C PHE A 284 0.29 19.56 2.84
N LYS A 285 -0.82 18.82 3.02
CA LYS A 285 -2.18 19.27 2.72
C LYS A 285 -2.96 19.48 4.03
N PRO A 286 -3.05 20.71 4.56
CA PRO A 286 -3.63 20.96 5.89
C PRO A 286 -5.11 20.55 5.97
N ALA A 287 -5.86 20.75 4.88
CA ALA A 287 -7.28 20.38 4.78
C ALA A 287 -7.55 18.86 4.87
N LYS A 288 -6.55 18.00 4.60
CA LYS A 288 -6.63 16.54 4.76
C LYS A 288 -5.93 16.04 6.03
N SER A 289 -4.89 16.76 6.47
CA SER A 289 -4.22 16.54 7.76
C SER A 289 -5.18 16.73 8.94
N ARG A 290 -4.91 16.08 10.08
CA ARG A 290 -5.77 16.10 11.28
C ARG A 290 -4.97 16.14 12.56
N SER A 291 -5.55 16.72 13.60
CA SER A 291 -4.92 16.83 14.93
C SER A 291 -5.82 16.31 16.05
N MET A 292 -5.19 15.82 17.12
CA MET A 292 -5.85 15.46 18.38
C MET A 292 -4.93 15.79 19.55
N VAL A 293 -5.48 16.39 20.61
CA VAL A 293 -4.79 16.58 21.88
C VAL A 293 -5.62 15.99 23.02
N LEU A 294 -5.01 15.05 23.74
CA LEU A 294 -5.48 14.55 25.03
C LEU A 294 -4.79 15.31 26.15
N ARG A 295 -5.59 15.83 27.10
CA ARG A 295 -5.14 16.37 28.39
C ARG A 295 -5.90 15.70 29.52
N LYS A 296 -5.18 15.19 30.51
CA LYS A 296 -5.76 14.41 31.63
C LYS A 296 -6.71 13.30 31.16
N GLY A 297 -6.37 12.64 30.05
CA GLY A 297 -7.16 11.58 29.42
C GLY A 297 -8.43 12.03 28.66
N LYS A 298 -8.68 13.33 28.50
CA LYS A 298 -9.83 13.88 27.73
C LYS A 298 -9.36 14.61 26.47
N VAL A 299 -10.12 14.53 25.38
CA VAL A 299 -9.86 15.30 24.15
C VAL A 299 -10.11 16.79 24.43
N VAL A 300 -9.22 17.67 23.94
CA VAL A 300 -9.28 19.13 24.15
C VAL A 300 -8.91 19.91 22.89
N ASP A 301 -9.88 20.62 22.33
CA ASP A 301 -9.74 21.38 21.07
C ASP A 301 -9.13 22.79 21.21
N LYS A 302 -8.74 23.18 22.44
CA LYS A 302 -8.07 24.47 22.74
C LYS A 302 -6.70 24.61 22.07
N PHE A 303 -6.02 23.49 21.78
CA PHE A 303 -4.68 23.48 21.21
C PHE A 303 -4.74 23.20 19.72
N ARG A 304 -4.53 24.23 18.90
CA ARG A 304 -4.43 24.11 17.44
C ARG A 304 -3.00 24.03 16.95
N PHE A 305 -2.86 23.47 15.76
CA PHE A 305 -1.63 23.30 15.00
C PHE A 305 -1.87 23.88 13.61
N ASN A 306 -0.85 24.53 13.05
CA ASN A 306 -0.90 25.12 11.73
C ASN A 306 0.24 24.55 10.89
N ILE A 307 0.06 24.54 9.58
CA ILE A 307 1.11 24.38 8.57
C ILE A 307 1.04 25.65 7.73
N ALA A 308 2.15 26.37 7.64
CA ALA A 308 2.20 27.80 7.38
C ALA A 308 1.12 28.51 8.20
N ASP A 309 0.27 29.31 7.55
CA ASP A 309 -0.85 30.00 8.20
C ASP A 309 -2.17 29.22 8.21
N THR A 310 -2.19 27.99 7.68
CA THR A 310 -3.42 27.17 7.59
C THR A 310 -3.58 26.26 8.80
N ALA A 311 -4.66 26.44 9.55
CA ALA A 311 -4.99 25.58 10.70
C ALA A 311 -5.32 24.14 10.26
N ILE A 312 -4.74 23.17 10.96
CA ILE A 312 -5.07 21.74 10.82
C ILE A 312 -6.39 21.47 11.59
N PRO A 313 -7.43 20.90 10.95
CA PRO A 313 -8.67 20.54 11.64
C PRO A 313 -8.44 19.53 12.78
N SER A 314 -9.25 19.63 13.84
CA SER A 314 -9.29 18.63 14.90
C SER A 314 -10.12 17.41 14.49
N ILE A 315 -9.83 16.24 15.07
CA ILE A 315 -10.70 15.05 14.95
C ILE A 315 -12.12 15.29 15.50
N SER A 316 -12.32 16.29 16.38
CA SER A 316 -13.63 16.72 16.86
C SER A 316 -14.47 17.43 15.78
N GLU A 317 -13.81 18.05 14.80
CA GLU A 317 -14.46 18.76 13.69
C GLU A 317 -14.65 17.85 12.47
N LYS A 318 -13.62 17.05 12.16
CA LYS A 318 -13.61 16.10 11.05
C LYS A 318 -12.82 14.87 11.44
N PRO A 319 -13.42 13.67 11.52
CA PRO A 319 -12.69 12.44 11.85
C PRO A 319 -11.58 12.17 10.82
N VAL A 320 -10.60 11.36 11.22
CA VAL A 320 -9.48 10.93 10.37
C VAL A 320 -9.59 9.44 10.07
N LYS A 321 -9.40 9.05 8.81
CA LYS A 321 -9.18 7.65 8.42
C LYS A 321 -7.68 7.48 8.13
N SER A 322 -6.97 6.73 8.97
CA SER A 322 -5.54 6.46 8.80
C SER A 322 -5.33 4.95 8.71
N LEU A 323 -4.67 4.49 7.64
CA LEU A 323 -4.38 3.08 7.37
C LEU A 323 -5.59 2.15 7.56
N GLY A 324 -6.77 2.60 7.12
CA GLY A 324 -8.04 1.87 7.19
C GLY A 324 -8.87 2.09 8.46
N LYS A 325 -8.27 2.51 9.59
CA LYS A 325 -8.99 2.79 10.85
C LYS A 325 -9.47 4.22 10.92
N VAL A 326 -10.70 4.42 11.41
CA VAL A 326 -11.26 5.75 11.70
C VAL A 326 -10.96 6.13 13.16
N PHE A 327 -10.54 7.37 13.38
CA PHE A 327 -10.44 7.99 14.71
C PHE A 327 -11.35 9.23 14.76
N ASP A 328 -12.26 9.25 15.73
CA ASP A 328 -13.21 10.32 16.01
C ASP A 328 -13.08 10.79 17.48
N CYS A 329 -13.83 11.82 17.88
CA CYS A 329 -13.80 12.34 19.25
C CYS A 329 -14.31 11.35 20.33
N SER A 330 -15.06 10.30 19.97
CA SER A 330 -15.49 9.26 20.91
C SER A 330 -14.31 8.36 21.32
N LEU A 331 -13.37 8.18 20.38
CA LEU A 331 -12.23 7.27 20.47
C LEU A 331 -12.69 5.85 20.88
N ARG A 332 -13.81 5.39 20.32
CA ARG A 332 -14.37 4.05 20.47
C ARG A 332 -14.40 3.37 19.10
N ASP A 333 -13.98 2.12 19.04
CA ASP A 333 -13.97 1.36 17.78
C ASP A 333 -15.36 0.84 17.38
N THR A 334 -16.41 1.09 18.18
CA THR A 334 -17.77 0.53 18.02
C THR A 334 -18.38 0.80 16.64
N THR A 335 -18.25 2.03 16.14
CA THR A 335 -18.73 2.45 14.81
C THR A 335 -17.97 1.76 13.69
N SER A 336 -16.64 1.66 13.81
CA SER A 336 -15.78 0.97 12.85
C SER A 336 -15.98 -0.55 12.83
N ILE A 337 -16.32 -1.15 13.98
CA ILE A 337 -16.70 -2.57 14.07
C ILE A 337 -18.04 -2.78 13.35
N GLN A 338 -19.04 -1.94 13.62
CA GLN A 338 -20.34 -2.00 12.95
C GLN A 338 -20.23 -1.86 11.44
N SER A 339 -19.48 -0.87 10.93
CA SER A 339 -19.29 -0.70 9.48
C SER A 339 -18.59 -1.91 8.84
N THR A 340 -17.59 -2.49 9.52
CA THR A 340 -16.89 -3.69 9.03
C THR A 340 -17.84 -4.90 9.00
N CYS A 341 -18.72 -5.06 9.99
CA CYS A 341 -19.75 -6.09 9.97
C CYS A 341 -20.74 -5.89 8.82
N THR A 342 -21.14 -4.64 8.51
CA THR A 342 -22.03 -4.33 7.38
C THR A 342 -21.36 -4.59 6.02
N GLU A 343 -20.09 -4.21 5.85
CA GLU A 343 -19.31 -4.54 4.64
C GLU A 343 -19.18 -6.07 4.47
N LEU A 344 -18.90 -6.80 5.55
CA LEU A 344 -18.74 -8.25 5.53
C LEU A 344 -20.06 -8.98 5.21
N ASP A 345 -21.19 -8.53 5.77
CA ASP A 345 -22.52 -9.02 5.41
C ASP A 345 -22.87 -8.73 3.93
N GLY A 346 -22.51 -7.55 3.41
CA GLY A 346 -22.62 -7.22 1.99
C GLY A 346 -21.76 -8.11 1.08
N TRP A 347 -20.55 -8.46 1.52
CA TRP A 347 -19.67 -9.39 0.81
C TRP A 347 -20.20 -10.83 0.84
N LEU A 348 -20.69 -11.31 1.99
CA LEU A 348 -21.33 -12.62 2.11
C LEU A 348 -22.55 -12.74 1.19
N LYS A 349 -23.45 -11.75 1.20
CA LYS A 349 -24.60 -11.69 0.28
C LYS A 349 -24.20 -11.68 -1.19
N SER A 350 -23.07 -11.06 -1.53
CA SER A 350 -22.52 -11.08 -2.89
C SER A 350 -21.91 -12.43 -3.25
N MET A 351 -21.26 -13.11 -2.30
CA MET A 351 -20.75 -14.47 -2.46
C MET A 351 -21.88 -15.48 -2.65
N ASP A 352 -22.96 -15.40 -1.87
CA ASP A 352 -24.14 -16.27 -2.01
C ASP A 352 -24.81 -16.08 -3.37
N LYS A 353 -24.96 -14.84 -3.85
CA LYS A 353 -25.44 -14.57 -5.22
C LYS A 353 -24.55 -15.20 -6.30
N LEU A 354 -23.22 -15.16 -6.12
CA LEU A 354 -22.25 -15.79 -7.04
C LEU A 354 -22.24 -17.33 -6.96
N LEU A 355 -22.58 -17.90 -5.80
CA LEU A 355 -22.75 -19.35 -5.63
C LEU A 355 -24.07 -19.82 -6.25
N LEU A 356 -25.16 -19.07 -6.07
CA LEU A 356 -26.45 -19.32 -6.71
C LEU A 356 -26.37 -19.23 -8.25
N LEU A 357 -25.60 -18.27 -8.79
CA LEU A 357 -25.34 -18.17 -10.23
C LEU A 357 -24.54 -19.37 -10.81
N LYS A 358 -23.80 -20.10 -9.96
CA LYS A 358 -23.15 -21.38 -10.34
C LYS A 358 -24.06 -22.60 -10.16
N ALA A 359 -25.23 -22.44 -9.54
CA ALA A 359 -26.21 -23.50 -9.31
C ALA A 359 -27.32 -23.55 -10.38
N LEU A 360 -27.21 -22.75 -11.45
CA LEU A 360 -28.06 -22.89 -12.64
C LEU A 360 -27.68 -24.20 -13.38
N PRO A 361 -28.65 -25.10 -13.64
CA PRO A 361 -28.37 -26.32 -14.39
C PRO A 361 -28.01 -25.99 -15.84
N LEU A 362 -26.89 -26.53 -16.31
CA LEU A 362 -26.58 -26.54 -17.74
C LEU A 362 -27.69 -27.26 -18.52
N PRO A 363 -28.13 -26.76 -19.69
CA PRO A 363 -29.11 -27.46 -20.51
C PRO A 363 -28.57 -28.84 -20.90
N ALA A 364 -29.41 -29.86 -20.78
CA ALA A 364 -29.05 -31.22 -21.18
C ALA A 364 -28.94 -31.33 -22.71
N MET A 365 -27.73 -31.12 -23.23
CA MET A 365 -27.32 -31.61 -24.55
C MET A 365 -26.36 -32.78 -24.34
N GLY A 366 -26.85 -33.99 -24.59
CA GLY A 366 -26.07 -35.21 -24.42
C GLY A 366 -25.01 -35.37 -25.50
N LEU A 367 -23.80 -35.76 -25.10
CA LEU A 367 -22.77 -36.32 -25.98
C LEU A 367 -21.87 -37.25 -25.15
N ASN A 368 -21.84 -38.53 -25.52
CA ASN A 368 -21.04 -39.56 -24.84
C ASN A 368 -19.54 -39.36 -25.12
N SER A 369 -18.72 -39.12 -24.09
CA SER A 369 -17.31 -39.57 -24.07
C SER A 369 -16.72 -39.60 -22.65
N PRO A 370 -15.79 -40.52 -22.32
CA PRO A 370 -15.40 -40.80 -20.93
C PRO A 370 -14.08 -40.12 -20.50
N TRP A 371 -14.04 -38.78 -20.35
CA TRP A 371 -12.83 -38.07 -19.88
C TRP A 371 -13.07 -36.95 -18.83
N THR A 372 -14.02 -37.15 -17.90
CA THR A 372 -14.19 -36.24 -16.73
C THR A 372 -14.49 -37.02 -15.44
N ARG A 373 -13.49 -37.71 -14.90
CA ARG A 373 -13.54 -38.27 -13.53
C ARG A 373 -12.19 -38.17 -12.81
N LEU A 374 -11.83 -36.96 -12.38
CA LEU A 374 -10.83 -36.71 -11.32
C LEU A 374 -10.99 -35.28 -10.77
N GLN A 375 -10.74 -35.10 -9.46
CA GLN A 375 -10.74 -33.83 -8.70
C GLN A 375 -12.09 -33.15 -8.29
N VAL A 376 -13.00 -33.88 -7.62
CA VAL A 376 -13.89 -33.28 -6.58
C VAL A 376 -14.04 -34.19 -5.34
N LYS A 377 -12.93 -34.74 -4.83
CA LYS A 377 -12.89 -35.46 -3.54
C LYS A 377 -11.58 -35.18 -2.80
N SER A 378 -11.56 -34.13 -1.96
CA SER A 378 -10.44 -33.87 -1.03
C SER A 378 -10.72 -32.88 0.12
N LEU A 379 -11.84 -32.13 0.14
CA LEU A 379 -12.06 -31.02 1.08
C LEU A 379 -13.46 -31.02 1.74
N HIS A 380 -13.97 -32.22 2.06
CA HIS A 380 -15.15 -32.37 2.91
C HIS A 380 -15.02 -33.61 3.80
N ASN A 381 -14.12 -33.50 4.78
CA ASN A 381 -14.15 -34.28 6.01
C ASN A 381 -13.13 -33.69 7.01
N GLN A 382 -13.63 -33.00 8.03
CA GLN A 382 -13.31 -33.22 9.46
C GLN A 382 -13.78 -32.04 10.34
N HIS A 383 -14.35 -32.39 11.49
CA HIS A 383 -14.70 -31.53 12.63
C HIS A 383 -15.84 -30.49 12.49
N THR A 384 -17.07 -30.99 12.53
CA THR A 384 -18.08 -30.49 13.48
C THR A 384 -18.56 -31.64 14.36
N SER A 385 -18.60 -31.44 15.67
CA SER A 385 -19.00 -32.44 16.66
C SER A 385 -19.78 -31.76 17.78
N SER A 386 -20.77 -32.47 18.31
CA SER A 386 -21.72 -32.09 19.39
C SER A 386 -22.81 -31.07 18.99
N GLN A 387 -24.04 -31.14 19.50
CA GLN A 387 -24.83 -32.21 20.16
C GLN A 387 -26.32 -31.73 20.22
N TRP A 388 -27.25 -32.60 20.66
CA TRP A 388 -28.64 -32.32 21.11
C TRP A 388 -29.73 -32.10 20.04
N ARG A 389 -30.98 -32.62 20.17
CA ARG A 389 -31.55 -33.83 20.85
C ARG A 389 -33.07 -33.94 20.48
N PHE A 390 -33.57 -35.12 20.06
CA PHE A 390 -34.98 -35.62 20.17
C PHE A 390 -36.14 -34.73 19.59
N LEU A 391 -37.41 -35.11 19.31
CA LEU A 391 -38.33 -36.29 19.29
C LEU A 391 -39.34 -36.01 18.12
N SER A 392 -40.21 -36.87 17.57
CA SER A 392 -40.59 -38.29 17.79
C SER A 392 -41.13 -38.93 16.47
N CYS A 393 -41.67 -40.15 16.57
CA CYS A 393 -42.53 -40.88 15.60
C CYS A 393 -44.04 -40.79 16.03
N PRO A 394 -45.05 -41.44 15.39
CA PRO A 394 -45.00 -42.42 14.28
C PRO A 394 -46.05 -42.26 13.13
N ALA A 395 -45.95 -43.17 12.15
CA ALA A 395 -46.92 -43.42 11.06
C ALA A 395 -48.11 -44.33 11.56
N PRO A 396 -49.09 -44.79 10.72
CA PRO A 396 -48.84 -45.75 9.61
C PRO A 396 -49.83 -45.76 8.40
N SER A 397 -49.50 -46.60 7.39
CA SER A 397 -50.44 -47.32 6.48
C SER A 397 -51.18 -46.50 5.38
N SER A 398 -51.52 -47.01 4.18
CA SER A 398 -51.19 -48.28 3.48
C SER A 398 -51.70 -48.29 2.00
N LEU A 399 -51.36 -49.35 1.23
CA LEU A 399 -52.02 -49.82 -0.02
C LEU A 399 -51.75 -48.94 -1.30
N ARG A 400 -51.72 -49.46 -2.57
CA ARG A 400 -52.02 -50.81 -3.10
C ARG A 400 -51.36 -51.09 -4.48
N ARG A 401 -50.82 -52.32 -4.64
CA ARG A 401 -50.79 -53.24 -5.81
C ARG A 401 -50.33 -52.80 -7.23
N HIS A 402 -49.19 -53.39 -7.62
CA HIS A 402 -48.97 -54.27 -8.80
C HIS A 402 -50.12 -54.54 -9.79
N ARG A 403 -49.78 -54.49 -11.08
CA ARG A 403 -49.30 -55.69 -11.81
C ARG A 403 -48.00 -55.39 -12.54
#